data_AF-A0A5E5P553-F1
#
_entry.id   AF-A0A5E5P553-F1
#
_cell.length_a   1.000
_cell.length_b   1.000
_cell.length_c   1.000
_cell.angle_alpha   90.00
_cell.angle_beta   90.00
_cell.angle_gamma   90.00
#
_symmetry.space_group_name_H-M   'P 1'
#
loop_
_entity.id
_entity.type
_entity.pdbx_description
1 polymer ?
#
loop_
_entity_poly.entity_id
_entity_poly.type
_entity_poly.pdbx_seq_one_letter_code
_entity_poly.pdbx_strand_id
1 'polypeptide(L)'
;MQFGDGLVCCNKYRARAGLCCDLDAQLECASIESARLAAHAPDRLHHFLTTLLPVFPPDVLLVQARQGGYINTFISSAACFCAAFRTKDERRAFFNYLAGYLSAEQTERFKTLHTAEWERLRGKV
;
A
#
# COMPACT_ATOMS: atom_id res chain seq x y z
N MET A 1 7.14 8.08 10.66
CA MET A 1 7.65 8.23 9.28
C MET A 1 6.47 8.57 8.36
N GLN A 2 6.60 9.47 7.38
CA GLN A 2 5.50 9.76 6.44
C GLN A 2 6.01 9.78 5.02
N PHE A 3 5.42 8.92 4.19
CA PHE A 3 5.42 9.02 2.74
C PHE A 3 4.02 9.51 2.34
N GLY A 4 3.87 10.20 1.22
CA GLY A 4 2.59 10.78 0.81
C GLY A 4 2.72 11.51 -0.52
N ASP A 5 1.61 12.03 -1.02
CA ASP A 5 1.57 12.69 -2.32
C ASP A 5 2.60 13.83 -2.41
N GLY A 6 3.49 13.75 -3.41
CA GLY A 6 4.59 14.69 -3.60
C GLY A 6 5.78 14.52 -2.65
N LEU A 7 5.76 13.53 -1.75
CA LEU A 7 6.88 13.19 -0.86
C LEU A 7 7.67 12.02 -1.43
N VAL A 8 8.89 12.32 -1.87
CA VAL A 8 9.90 11.36 -2.32
C VAL A 8 10.87 10.92 -1.21
N CYS A 9 10.64 11.30 0.05
CA CYS A 9 11.50 10.89 1.16
C CYS A 9 10.74 10.89 2.48
N CYS A 10 11.07 9.92 3.34
CA CYS A 10 10.50 9.74 4.67
C CYS A 10 10.70 10.95 5.61
N ASN A 11 11.69 11.81 5.31
CA ASN A 11 11.99 13.04 6.00
C ASN A 11 11.71 14.25 5.11
N LYS A 12 10.61 14.96 5.41
CA LYS A 12 10.16 16.16 4.69
C LYS A 12 11.20 17.29 4.64
N TYR A 13 12.07 17.42 5.66
CA TYR A 13 13.08 18.47 5.68
C TYR A 13 14.21 18.17 4.71
N ARG A 14 14.63 16.91 4.61
CA ARG A 14 15.58 16.46 3.59
C ARG A 14 15.00 16.61 2.18
N ALA A 15 13.74 16.24 2.00
CA ALA A 15 13.05 16.41 0.72
C ALA A 15 13.03 17.89 0.27
N ARG A 16 12.68 18.80 1.17
CA ARG A 16 12.69 20.25 0.91
C ARG A 16 14.08 20.80 0.57
N ALA A 17 15.14 20.20 1.08
CA ALA A 17 16.52 20.59 0.81
C ALA A 17 17.11 19.92 -0.46
N GLY A 18 16.33 19.12 -1.20
CA GLY A 18 16.83 18.36 -2.35
C GLY A 18 17.75 17.20 -1.97
N LEU A 19 17.73 16.76 -0.71
CA LEU A 19 18.58 15.70 -0.14
C LEU A 19 17.81 14.39 0.06
N CYS A 20 16.89 14.09 -0.86
CA CYS A 20 16.12 12.86 -0.83
C CYS A 20 17.07 11.65 -0.84
N CYS A 21 16.76 10.65 -0.04
CA CYS A 21 17.44 9.36 -0.15
C CYS A 21 17.13 8.73 -1.53
N ASP A 22 17.96 7.83 -2.01
CA ASP A 22 17.61 7.00 -3.17
C ASP A 22 16.44 6.05 -2.87
N LEU A 23 15.95 5.38 -3.91
CA LEU A 23 14.81 4.47 -3.82
C LEU A 23 15.06 3.31 -2.85
N ASP A 24 16.27 2.76 -2.84
CA ASP A 24 16.62 1.61 -1.99
C ASP A 24 16.56 1.96 -0.51
N ALA A 25 17.17 3.09 -0.12
CA ALA A 25 17.11 3.60 1.25
C ALA A 25 15.68 4.01 1.67
N GLN A 26 14.86 4.50 0.73
CA GLN A 26 13.46 4.79 0.98
C GLN A 26 12.66 3.51 1.25
N LEU A 27 12.86 2.47 0.44
CA LEU A 27 12.21 1.17 0.59
C LEU A 27 12.65 0.48 1.89
N GLU A 28 13.91 0.60 2.28
CA GLU A 28 14.42 0.10 3.56
C GLU A 28 13.72 0.81 4.73
N CYS A 29 13.63 2.14 4.69
CA CYS A 29 12.89 2.93 5.68
C CYS A 29 11.43 2.48 5.80
N ALA A 30 10.74 2.31 4.66
CA ALA A 30 9.36 1.84 4.62
C ALA A 30 9.21 0.42 5.17
N SER A 31 10.14 -0.48 4.87
CA SER A 31 10.17 -1.85 5.39
C SER A 31 10.33 -1.88 6.91
N ILE A 32 11.32 -1.14 7.45
CA ILE A 32 11.58 -1.06 8.90
C ILE A 32 10.36 -0.52 9.63
N GLU A 33 9.76 0.58 9.16
CA GLU A 33 8.57 1.15 9.79
C GLU A 33 7.36 0.21 9.68
N SER A 34 7.17 -0.46 8.54
CA SER A 34 6.08 -1.42 8.36
C SER A 34 6.22 -2.61 9.32
N ALA A 35 7.42 -3.16 9.48
CA ALA A 35 7.69 -4.23 10.45
C ALA A 35 7.46 -3.76 11.90
N ARG A 36 7.92 -2.55 12.25
CA ARG A 36 7.70 -1.96 13.58
C ARG A 36 6.20 -1.77 13.87
N LEU A 37 5.44 -1.27 12.90
CA LEU A 37 3.99 -1.08 13.03
C LEU A 37 3.27 -2.42 13.09
N ALA A 38 3.66 -3.42 12.30
CA ALA A 38 3.11 -4.77 12.37
C ALA A 38 3.26 -5.36 13.77
N ALA A 39 4.42 -5.18 14.41
CA ALA A 39 4.70 -5.72 15.73
C ALA A 39 4.05 -4.95 16.88
N HIS A 40 3.95 -3.62 16.79
CA HIS A 40 3.64 -2.78 17.95
C HIS A 40 2.40 -1.89 17.80
N ALA A 41 1.89 -1.70 16.58
CA ALA A 41 0.72 -0.87 16.32
C ALA A 41 -0.01 -1.31 15.03
N PRO A 42 -0.51 -2.56 14.96
CA PRO A 42 -1.07 -3.14 13.74
C PRO A 42 -2.24 -2.31 13.18
N ASP A 43 -3.01 -1.64 14.03
CA ASP A 43 -4.10 -0.74 13.63
C ASP A 43 -3.62 0.43 12.76
N ARG A 44 -2.37 0.88 12.97
CA ARG A 44 -1.76 1.98 12.21
C ARG A 44 -1.09 1.51 10.92
N LEU A 45 -0.79 0.22 10.81
CA LEU A 45 -0.11 -0.33 9.63
C LEU A 45 -0.96 -0.15 8.37
N HIS A 46 -2.27 -0.40 8.45
CA HIS A 46 -3.16 -0.25 7.30
C HIS A 46 -3.10 1.16 6.70
N HIS A 47 -3.23 2.19 7.55
CA HIS A 47 -3.12 3.58 7.11
C HIS A 47 -1.73 3.92 6.57
N PHE A 48 -0.67 3.38 7.17
CA PHE A 48 0.68 3.60 6.66
C PHE A 48 0.86 3.00 5.26
N LEU A 49 0.43 1.75 5.04
CA LEU A 49 0.54 1.08 3.74
C LEU A 49 -0.25 1.80 2.64
N THR A 50 -1.43 2.37 2.94
CA THR A 50 -2.17 3.16 1.94
C THR A 50 -1.45 4.43 1.52
N THR A 51 -0.59 5.00 2.37
CA THR A 51 0.29 6.13 1.98
C THR A 51 1.52 5.71 1.16
N LEU A 52 1.90 4.44 1.19
CA LEU A 52 3.03 3.90 0.41
C LEU A 52 2.63 3.50 -1.01
N LEU A 53 1.42 2.97 -1.19
CA LEU A 53 0.91 2.50 -2.48
C LEU A 53 0.93 3.52 -3.64
N PRO A 54 0.74 4.84 -3.43
CA PRO A 54 0.93 5.81 -4.51
C PRO A 54 2.40 6.16 -4.78
N VAL A 55 3.32 5.82 -3.87
CA VAL A 55 4.75 6.22 -3.94
C VAL A 55 5.63 5.09 -4.49
N PHE A 56 5.32 3.84 -4.13
CA PHE A 56 6.16 2.68 -4.44
C PHE A 56 5.42 1.63 -5.29
N PRO A 57 6.15 0.86 -6.12
CA PRO A 57 5.58 -0.28 -6.83
C PRO A 57 4.93 -1.29 -5.87
N PRO A 58 3.66 -1.70 -6.12
CA PRO A 58 2.93 -2.54 -5.17
C PRO A 58 3.45 -3.97 -5.10
N ASP A 59 4.12 -4.47 -6.13
CA ASP A 59 4.81 -5.77 -6.12
C ASP A 59 6.01 -5.78 -5.16
N VAL A 60 6.79 -4.70 -5.11
CA VAL A 60 7.89 -4.53 -4.15
C VAL A 60 7.36 -4.50 -2.72
N LEU A 61 6.31 -3.72 -2.47
CA LEU A 61 5.66 -3.67 -1.15
C LEU A 61 5.06 -5.03 -0.75
N LEU A 62 4.53 -5.80 -1.72
CA LEU A 62 4.02 -7.15 -1.47
C LEU A 62 5.14 -8.11 -1.01
N VAL A 63 6.32 -8.05 -1.62
CA VAL A 63 7.48 -8.85 -1.20
C VAL A 63 7.88 -8.52 0.25
N GLN A 64 7.94 -7.23 0.59
CA GLN A 64 8.22 -6.79 1.96
C GLN A 64 7.14 -7.27 2.94
N ALA A 65 5.87 -7.20 2.56
CA ALA A 65 4.76 -7.66 3.39
C ALA A 65 4.77 -9.17 3.63
N ARG A 66 5.21 -9.96 2.64
CA ARG A 66 5.45 -11.39 2.79
C ARG A 66 6.57 -11.67 3.78
N GLN A 67 7.72 -11.01 3.61
CA GLN A 67 8.88 -11.20 4.49
C GLN A 67 8.61 -10.77 5.92
N GLY A 68 7.86 -9.68 6.12
CA GLY A 68 7.50 -9.17 7.44
C GLY A 68 6.26 -9.81 8.07
N GLY A 69 5.60 -10.77 7.41
CA GLY A 69 4.46 -11.50 7.98
C GLY A 69 3.15 -10.71 8.07
N TYR A 70 3.02 -9.59 7.36
CA TYR A 70 1.82 -8.71 7.39
C TYR A 70 1.07 -8.66 6.06
N ILE A 71 1.17 -9.72 5.25
CA ILE A 71 0.52 -9.83 3.93
C ILE A 71 -0.99 -9.55 3.95
N ASN A 72 -1.70 -9.99 4.99
CA ASN A 72 -3.14 -9.77 5.10
C ASN A 72 -3.48 -8.28 5.23
N THR A 73 -2.68 -7.52 5.97
CA THR A 73 -2.84 -6.07 6.13
C THR A 73 -2.47 -5.35 4.83
N PHE A 74 -1.46 -5.84 4.11
CA PHE A 74 -1.13 -5.33 2.78
C PHE A 74 -2.27 -5.52 1.78
N ILE A 75 -2.84 -6.73 1.67
CA ILE A 75 -3.96 -7.02 0.77
C ILE A 75 -5.16 -6.12 1.09
N SER A 76 -5.47 -5.92 2.37
CA SER A 76 -6.52 -5.00 2.80
C SER A 76 -6.25 -3.55 2.38
N SER A 77 -5.02 -3.07 2.58
CA SER A 77 -4.62 -1.71 2.21
C SER A 77 -4.65 -1.49 0.69
N ALA A 78 -4.18 -2.48 -0.07
CA ALA A 78 -4.23 -2.47 -1.53
C ALA A 78 -5.66 -2.51 -2.05
N ALA A 79 -6.56 -3.25 -1.39
CA ALA A 79 -7.98 -3.28 -1.74
C ALA A 79 -8.61 -1.89 -1.57
N CYS A 80 -8.30 -1.22 -0.46
CA CYS A 80 -8.80 0.12 -0.21
C CYS A 80 -8.27 1.15 -1.22
N PHE A 81 -6.97 1.10 -1.50
CA PHE A 81 -6.34 1.96 -2.50
C PHE A 81 -6.92 1.73 -3.90
N CYS A 82 -7.07 0.46 -4.30
CA CYS A 82 -7.68 0.09 -5.58
C CYS A 82 -9.12 0.61 -5.68
N ALA A 83 -9.95 0.38 -4.67
CA ALA A 83 -11.34 0.82 -4.67
C ALA A 83 -11.49 2.36 -4.75
N ALA A 84 -10.48 3.12 -4.29
CA ALA A 84 -10.50 4.58 -4.34
C ALA A 84 -10.31 5.16 -5.75
N PHE A 85 -9.75 4.40 -6.71
CA PHE A 85 -9.61 4.87 -8.10
C PHE A 85 -10.96 5.27 -8.69
N ARG A 86 -10.98 6.36 -9.45
CA ARG A 86 -12.22 6.93 -10.00
C ARG A 86 -12.73 6.11 -11.17
N THR A 87 -11.85 5.73 -12.08
CA THR A 87 -12.25 5.04 -13.31
C THR A 87 -12.25 3.53 -13.15
N LYS A 88 -13.13 2.85 -13.89
CA LYS A 88 -13.18 1.39 -13.92
C LYS A 88 -11.88 0.79 -14.48
N ASP A 89 -11.25 1.48 -15.42
CA ASP A 89 -10.05 0.99 -16.08
C ASP A 89 -8.83 1.05 -15.17
N GLU A 90 -8.64 2.14 -14.39
CA GLU A 90 -7.61 2.21 -13.34
C GLU A 90 -7.77 1.08 -12.32
N ARG A 91 -9.00 0.85 -11.85
CA ARG A 91 -9.30 -0.26 -10.92
C ARG A 91 -8.93 -1.61 -11.52
N ARG A 92 -9.34 -1.89 -12.76
CA ARG A 92 -9.03 -3.17 -13.44
C ARG A 92 -7.53 -3.32 -13.69
N ALA A 93 -6.84 -2.27 -14.09
CA ALA A 93 -5.42 -2.29 -14.34
C ALA A 93 -4.64 -2.62 -13.05
N PHE A 94 -4.91 -1.88 -11.96
CA PHE A 94 -4.28 -2.14 -10.67
C PHE A 94 -4.62 -3.53 -10.13
N PHE A 95 -5.90 -3.93 -10.22
CA PHE A 95 -6.36 -5.23 -9.75
C PHE A 95 -5.63 -6.38 -10.46
N ASN A 96 -5.62 -6.35 -11.80
CA ASN A 96 -4.99 -7.40 -12.61
C ASN A 96 -3.47 -7.43 -12.41
N TYR A 97 -2.85 -6.25 -12.30
CA TYR A 97 -1.43 -6.15 -12.01
C TYR A 97 -1.09 -6.89 -10.71
N LEU A 98 -1.78 -6.55 -9.61
CA LEU A 98 -1.46 -7.15 -8.31
C LEU A 98 -1.85 -8.64 -8.24
N ALA A 99 -2.99 -9.02 -8.83
CA ALA A 99 -3.44 -10.41 -8.89
C ALA A 99 -2.41 -11.35 -9.56
N GLY A 100 -1.61 -10.86 -10.51
CA GLY A 100 -0.53 -11.62 -11.12
C GLY A 100 0.55 -12.10 -10.15
N TYR A 101 0.66 -11.48 -8.97
CA TYR A 101 1.63 -11.83 -7.94
C TYR A 101 1.02 -12.55 -6.73
N LEU A 102 -0.31 -12.64 -6.65
CA LEU A 102 -1.05 -13.22 -5.53
C LEU A 102 -1.39 -14.69 -5.78
N SER A 103 -1.53 -15.48 -4.72
CA SER A 103 -2.14 -16.82 -4.85
C SER A 103 -3.64 -16.70 -5.21
N ALA A 104 -4.27 -17.80 -5.62
CA ALA A 104 -5.71 -17.82 -5.89
C ALA A 104 -6.54 -17.39 -4.67
N GLU A 105 -6.19 -17.88 -3.48
CA GLU A 105 -6.84 -17.50 -2.23
C GLU A 105 -6.66 -16.01 -1.90
N GLN A 106 -5.43 -15.50 -2.05
CA GLN A 106 -5.13 -14.09 -1.83
C GLN A 106 -5.87 -13.18 -2.82
N THR A 107 -6.01 -13.63 -4.07
CA THR A 107 -6.74 -12.92 -5.12
C THR A 107 -8.24 -12.84 -4.80
N GLU A 108 -8.86 -13.93 -4.36
CA GLU A 108 -10.27 -13.92 -3.96
C GLU A 108 -10.51 -13.05 -2.71
N ARG A 109 -9.59 -13.07 -1.76
CA ARG A 109 -9.63 -12.16 -0.60
C ARG A 109 -9.51 -10.70 -1.04
N PHE A 110 -8.57 -10.40 -1.93
CA PHE A 110 -8.36 -9.06 -2.48
C PHE A 110 -9.61 -8.55 -3.21
N LYS A 111 -10.23 -9.38 -4.04
CA LYS A 111 -11.50 -9.11 -4.73
C LYS A 111 -12.64 -8.82 -3.76
N THR A 112 -12.79 -9.64 -2.72
CA THR A 112 -13.85 -9.49 -1.71
C THR A 112 -13.72 -8.14 -0.98
N LEU A 113 -12.51 -7.82 -0.51
CA LEU A 113 -12.22 -6.57 0.19
C LEU A 113 -12.40 -5.35 -0.73
N HIS A 114 -11.94 -5.45 -1.98
CA HIS A 114 -12.13 -4.39 -2.97
C HIS A 114 -13.61 -4.11 -3.21
N THR A 115 -14.44 -5.14 -3.42
CA THR A 115 -15.87 -4.97 -3.66
C THR A 115 -16.56 -4.33 -2.46
N ALA A 116 -16.30 -4.82 -1.26
CA ALA A 116 -16.88 -4.27 -0.03
C ALA A 116 -16.49 -2.79 0.16
N GLU A 117 -15.24 -2.42 -0.10
CA GLU A 117 -14.80 -1.03 0.01
C GLU A 117 -15.38 -0.15 -1.09
N TRP A 118 -15.46 -0.65 -2.33
CA TRP A 118 -16.09 0.06 -3.44
C TRP A 118 -17.55 0.40 -3.13
N GLU A 119 -18.30 -0.59 -2.61
CA GLU A 119 -19.67 -0.40 -2.15
C GLU A 119 -19.74 0.61 -1.01
N ARG A 120 -18.84 0.54 0.00
CA ARG A 120 -18.81 1.52 1.10
C ARG A 120 -18.54 2.95 0.61
N LEU A 121 -17.69 3.13 -0.39
CA LEU A 121 -17.35 4.44 -0.95
C LEU A 121 -18.44 5.05 -1.84
N ARG A 122 -19.38 4.24 -2.34
CA ARG A 122 -20.44 4.65 -3.28
C ARG A 122 -21.86 4.45 -2.78
N GLY A 123 -22.04 3.64 -1.75
CA GLY A 123 -23.30 3.44 -1.01
C GLY A 123 -23.55 4.51 0.05
N LYS A 124 -22.64 5.48 0.19
CA LYS A 124 -22.95 6.77 0.84
C LYS A 124 -23.78 7.63 -0.13
N VAL A 125 -25.05 7.28 -0.25
CA VAL A 125 -26.09 8.12 -0.88
C VAL A 125 -27.05 8.55 0.22
#